data_AF-A0A7C1MS45-F1
#
_entry.id   AF-A0A7C1MS45-F1
#
_cell.length_a   1.000
_cell.length_b   1.000
_cell.length_c   1.000
_cell.angle_alpha   90.00
_cell.angle_beta   90.00
_cell.angle_gamma   90.00
#
_symmetry.space_group_name_H-M   'P 1'
#
loop_
_entity.id
_entity.type
_entity.pdbx_description
1 polymer ?
#
loop_
_entity_poly.entity_id
_entity_poly.type
_entity_poly.pdbx_seq_one_letter_code
_entity_poly.pdbx_strand_id
1 'polypeptide(L)' 'MAKEYSFYPGCSSERRASASNYMVSVESMCDTLDIKLNEIPDWNCCG' A
#
# COMPACT_ATOMS: atom_id res chain seq x y z
N MET A 1 -11.36 -16.57 3.90
CA MET A 1 -11.49 -15.93 2.57
C MET A 1 -10.91 -14.55 2.77
N ALA A 2 -9.78 -14.26 2.12
CA ALA A 2 -9.04 -13.01 2.32
C ALA A 2 -9.89 -11.79 1.94
N LYS A 3 -9.75 -10.69 2.68
CA LYS A 3 -10.40 -9.42 2.29
C LYS A 3 -9.56 -8.74 1.22
N GLU A 4 -10.20 -8.29 0.15
CA GLU A 4 -9.51 -7.62 -0.96
C GLU A 4 -9.91 -6.14 -1.05
N TYR A 5 -8.93 -5.28 -1.30
CA TYR A 5 -9.12 -3.84 -1.49
C TYR A 5 -8.34 -3.33 -2.69
N SER A 6 -8.88 -2.33 -3.39
CA SER A 6 -8.09 -1.48 -4.28
C SER A 6 -7.20 -0.58 -3.44
N PHE A 7 -5.92 -0.50 -3.79
CA PHE A 7 -4.90 0.12 -2.97
C PHE A 7 -4.21 1.27 -3.70
N TYR A 8 -4.17 2.42 -3.03
CA TYR A 8 -3.44 3.61 -3.46
C TYR A 8 -2.25 3.79 -2.51
N PRO A 9 -1.01 3.54 -2.97
CA PRO A 9 0.17 3.60 -2.09
C PRO A 9 0.57 5.04 -1.74
N GLY A 10 0.40 5.97 -2.68
CA GLY A 10 0.74 7.38 -2.54
C GLY A 10 2.24 7.67 -2.67
N CYS A 11 2.57 8.86 -3.17
CA CYS A 11 3.92 9.30 -3.53
C CYS A 11 4.93 9.31 -2.36
N SER A 12 4.49 9.52 -1.11
CA SER A 12 5.36 9.53 0.07
C SER A 12 5.71 8.12 0.58
N SER A 13 4.81 7.15 0.38
CA SER A 13 4.99 5.76 0.81
C SER A 13 5.76 4.92 -0.19
N GLU A 14 5.97 5.45 -1.41
CA GLU A 14 6.73 4.79 -2.47
C GLU A 14 8.15 4.43 -2.07
N ARG A 15 8.73 3.44 -2.78
CA ARG A 15 10.09 2.98 -2.51
C ARG A 15 11.07 4.16 -2.65
N ARG A 16 11.88 4.40 -1.60
CA ARG A 16 12.86 5.51 -1.48
C ARG A 16 12.25 6.90 -1.23
N ALA A 17 10.95 7.01 -1.00
CA ALA A 17 10.33 8.25 -0.52
C ALA A 17 10.41 8.35 1.02
N SER A 18 10.07 9.54 1.53
CA SER A 18 10.25 9.92 2.94
C SER A 18 9.45 9.09 3.94
N ALA A 19 8.38 8.43 3.48
CA ALA A 19 7.48 7.61 4.30
C ALA A 19 7.47 6.13 3.86
N SER A 20 8.50 5.67 3.15
CA SER A 20 8.60 4.27 2.68
C SER A 20 8.53 3.22 3.80
N ASN A 21 8.89 3.57 5.03
CA ASN A 21 8.74 2.73 6.22
C ASN A 21 7.26 2.43 6.59
N TYR A 22 6.34 3.32 6.24
CA TYR A 22 4.91 3.10 6.47
C TYR A 22 4.37 2.01 5.53
N MET A 23 4.84 1.95 4.28
CA MET A 23 4.47 0.86 3.37
C MET A 23 4.85 -0.51 3.93
N VAL A 24 6.08 -0.64 4.45
CA VAL A 24 6.53 -1.89 5.10
C VAL A 24 5.63 -2.29 6.26
N SER A 25 5.18 -1.30 7.04
CA SER A 25 4.28 -1.53 8.17
C SER A 25 2.89 -2.00 7.68
N VAL A 26 2.37 -1.38 6.61
CA VAL A 26 1.08 -1.73 5.99
C VAL A 26 1.13 -3.16 5.42
N GLU A 27 2.17 -3.50 4.66
CA GLU A 27 2.35 -4.85 4.08
C GLU A 27 2.40 -5.93 5.17
N SER A 28 3.17 -5.70 6.24
CA SER A 28 3.28 -6.65 7.36
C SER A 28 1.94 -6.89 8.08
N MET A 29 1.14 -5.84 8.28
CA MET A 29 -0.18 -5.97 8.89
C MET A 29 -1.17 -6.67 7.96
N CYS A 30 -1.10 -6.40 6.66
CA CYS A 30 -1.98 -7.05 5.69
C CYS A 30 -1.71 -8.56 5.57
N ASP A 31 -0.43 -8.97 5.61
CA ASP A 31 -0.04 -10.38 5.67
C ASP A 31 -0.60 -11.06 6.94
N THR A 32 -0.47 -10.40 8.09
CA THR A 32 -0.99 -10.91 9.38
C THR A 32 -2.51 -11.07 9.39
N LEU A 33 -3.23 -10.20 8.68
CA LEU A 33 -4.68 -10.10 8.72
C LEU A 33 -5.39 -10.81 7.55
N ASP A 34 -4.65 -11.50 6.68
CA ASP A 34 -5.20 -12.11 5.44
C ASP A 34 -5.92 -11.06 4.57
N ILE A 35 -5.24 -9.93 4.34
CA ILE A 35 -5.71 -8.82 3.49
C ILE A 35 -4.86 -8.74 2.23
N LYS A 36 -5.52 -8.71 1.08
CA LYS A 36 -4.89 -8.50 -0.22
C LYS A 36 -5.09 -7.07 -0.69
N LEU A 37 -3.97 -6.38 -0.91
CA LEU A 37 -3.94 -5.05 -1.50
C LEU A 37 -3.69 -5.16 -3.01
N ASN A 38 -4.63 -4.67 -3.81
CA ASN A 38 -4.52 -4.63 -5.27
C ASN A 38 -4.20 -3.20 -5.68
N GLU A 39 -2.94 -2.92 -6.04
CA GLU A 39 -2.53 -1.58 -6.45
C GLU A 39 -3.34 -1.08 -7.67
N ILE A 40 -3.82 0.16 -7.60
CA ILE A 40 -4.58 0.79 -8.68
C ILE A 40 -3.60 1.12 -9.82
N PRO A 41 -3.81 0.65 -11.06
CA PRO A 41 -2.92 0.98 -12.18
C PRO A 41 -2.98 2.48 -12.52
N ASP A 42 -1.86 3.03 -12.99
CA ASP A 42 -1.73 4.41 -13.47
C ASP A 42 -2.19 5.50 -12.48
N TRP A 43 -2.06 5.23 -11.18
CA TRP A 43 -2.31 6.24 -10.15
C TRP A 43 -1.26 7.37 -10.22
N ASN A 44 -1.63 8.57 -9.78
CA ASN A 44 -0.73 9.71 -9.67
C ASN A 44 -0.81 10.34 -8.27
N CYS A 45 0.21 11.11 -7.88
CA CYS A 45 0.25 11.79 -6.58
C CYS A 45 -1.02 12.64 -6.39
N CYS A 46 -1.66 12.54 -5.23
CA CYS A 46 -2.97 13.12 -4.96
C CYS A 46 -2.96 14.65 -4.82
N GLY A 47 -1.79 15.28 -4.83
CA GLY A 47 -1.56 16.70 -4.59
C GLY A 47 -0.35 16.92 -3.70
#